data_AF-A0ABD0PNY1-F1
#
_entry.id   AF-A0ABD0PNY1-F1
#
_cell.length_a   1.000
_cell.length_b   1.000
_cell.length_c   1.000
_cell.angle_alpha   90.00
_cell.angle_beta   90.00
_cell.angle_gamma   90.00
#
_symmetry.space_group_name_H-M   'P 1'
#
loop_
_entity.id
_entity.type
_entity.pdbx_description
1 polymer ?
#
loop_
_entity_poly.entity_id
_entity_poly.type
_entity_poly.pdbx_seq_one_letter_code
_entity_poly.pdbx_strand_id
1 'polypeptide(L)'
;KEAMLTQKDYETASLSEIKALLKKHEAFESDLAAHQDRVEQIAAIAQELNELDYYDSPSVNARCQKICEQWDALGSLTQSRREALE
;
A
#
# COMPACT_ATOMS: atom_id res chain seq x y z
N LYS A 1 -8.44 4.20 -4.38
CA LYS A 1 -7.10 3.76 -4.82
C LYS A 1 -7.06 2.25 -5.04
N GLU A 2 -7.59 1.43 -4.13
CA GLU A 2 -7.64 -0.05 -4.26
C GLU A 2 -8.41 -0.57 -5.48
N ALA A 3 -9.51 0.10 -5.88
CA ALA A 3 -10.32 -0.32 -7.04
C ALA A 3 -9.53 -0.40 -8.37
N MET A 4 -8.47 0.41 -8.52
CA MET A 4 -7.62 0.38 -9.70
C MET A 4 -6.72 -0.87 -9.71
N LEU A 5 -6.45 -1.49 -8.56
CA LEU A 5 -5.61 -2.68 -8.47
C LEU A 5 -6.36 -3.95 -8.86
N THR A 6 -7.67 -3.99 -8.60
CA THR A 6 -8.53 -5.15 -8.85
C THR A 6 -9.12 -5.23 -10.26
N GLN A 7 -9.03 -4.17 -11.07
CA GLN A 7 -9.60 -4.19 -12.42
C GLN A 7 -8.71 -4.94 -13.42
N LYS A 8 -9.33 -5.84 -14.20
CA LYS A 8 -8.70 -6.66 -15.24
C LYS A 8 -8.69 -6.01 -16.63
N ASP A 9 -8.57 -4.69 -16.68
CA ASP A 9 -8.69 -3.91 -17.93
C ASP A 9 -7.60 -4.25 -18.98
N TYR A 10 -6.54 -4.93 -18.55
CA TYR A 10 -5.43 -5.39 -19.39
C TYR A 10 -5.78 -6.65 -20.21
N GLU A 11 -6.79 -7.43 -19.85
CA GLU A 11 -7.15 -8.68 -20.54
C GLU A 11 -7.69 -8.43 -21.97
N THR A 12 -8.21 -7.24 -22.25
CA THR A 12 -8.77 -6.86 -23.58
C THR A 12 -8.07 -5.65 -24.19
N ALA A 13 -6.95 -5.20 -23.62
CA ALA A 13 -6.27 -3.96 -24.00
C ALA A 13 -5.28 -4.16 -25.16
N SER A 14 -5.17 -3.16 -26.03
CA SER A 14 -4.13 -3.10 -27.07
C SER A 14 -2.75 -2.80 -26.46
N LEU A 15 -1.68 -3.09 -27.20
CA LEU A 15 -0.29 -2.84 -26.76
C LEU A 15 -0.05 -1.40 -26.29
N SER A 16 -0.70 -0.42 -26.92
CA SER A 16 -0.61 1.01 -26.55
C SER A 16 -1.31 1.29 -25.21
N GLU A 17 -2.44 0.62 -24.95
CA GLU A 17 -3.19 0.74 -23.71
C GLU A 17 -2.48 0.05 -22.54
N ILE A 18 -1.87 -1.12 -22.76
CA ILE A 18 -1.02 -1.79 -21.76
C ILE A 18 0.15 -0.90 -21.34
N LYS A 19 0.84 -0.26 -22.29
CA LYS A 19 1.92 0.71 -21.98
C LYS A 19 1.44 1.90 -21.15
N ALA A 20 0.24 2.41 -21.42
CA ALA A 20 -0.35 3.50 -20.65
C ALA A 20 -0.72 3.04 -19.23
N LEU A 21 -1.26 1.82 -19.08
CA LEU A 21 -1.58 1.20 -17.80
C LEU A 21 -0.32 0.97 -16.97
N LEU A 22 0.76 0.49 -17.58
CA LEU A 22 2.05 0.26 -16.93
C LEU A 22 2.64 1.56 -16.40
N LYS A 23 2.67 2.63 -17.21
CA LYS A 23 3.14 3.95 -16.78
C LYS A 23 2.31 4.51 -15.62
N LYS A 24 0.99 4.30 -15.63
CA LYS A 24 0.11 4.70 -14.52
C LYS A 24 0.36 3.87 -13.27
N HIS A 25 0.72 2.60 -13.43
CA HIS A 25 1.09 1.71 -12.34
C HIS A 25 2.43 2.11 -11.72
N GLU A 26 3.46 2.41 -12.52
CA GLU A 26 4.75 2.92 -12.02
C GLU A 26 4.58 4.20 -11.19
N ALA A 27 3.72 5.12 -11.64
CA ALA A 27 3.38 6.32 -10.86
C ALA A 27 2.73 5.98 -9.52
N PHE A 28 1.81 5.01 -9.51
CA PHE A 28 1.18 4.51 -8.29
C PHE A 28 2.20 3.86 -7.34
N GLU A 29 3.17 3.11 -7.86
CA GLU A 29 4.23 2.50 -7.06
C GLU A 29 5.18 3.53 -6.46
N SER A 30 5.51 4.59 -7.22
CA SER A 30 6.27 5.72 -6.67
C SER A 30 5.51 6.43 -5.54
N ASP A 31 4.21 6.66 -5.71
CA ASP A 31 3.35 7.23 -4.66
C ASP A 31 3.27 6.28 -3.45
N LEU A 32 3.21 4.98 -3.69
CA LEU A 32 3.22 3.96 -2.63
C LEU A 32 4.55 4.00 -1.86
N ALA A 33 5.69 4.00 -2.55
CA ALA A 33 6.99 4.13 -1.88
C ALA A 33 7.09 5.41 -1.04
N ALA A 34 6.56 6.54 -1.52
CA ALA A 34 6.54 7.80 -0.76
C ALA A 34 5.67 7.75 0.51
N HIS A 35 4.67 6.86 0.56
CA HIS A 35 3.81 6.67 1.74
C HIS A 35 4.35 5.65 2.74
N GLN A 36 5.34 4.82 2.35
CA GLN A 36 5.96 3.83 3.23
C GLN A 36 6.60 4.47 4.47
N ASP A 37 7.36 5.54 4.29
CA ASP A 37 7.99 6.30 5.38
C ASP A 37 6.97 6.74 6.45
N ARG A 38 5.77 7.11 6.02
CA ARG A 38 4.70 7.51 6.95
C ARG A 38 4.13 6.33 7.74
N VAL A 39 4.04 5.14 7.14
CA VAL A 39 3.61 3.92 7.84
C VAL A 39 4.65 3.51 8.87
N GLU A 40 5.93 3.57 8.51
CA GLU A 40 7.05 3.28 9.42
C GLU A 40 7.09 4.26 10.59
N GLN A 41 6.89 5.56 10.35
CA GLN A 41 6.79 6.56 11.43
C GLN A 41 5.62 6.31 12.38
N ILE A 42 4.45 5.90 11.87
CA ILE A 42 3.30 5.56 12.72
C ILE A 42 3.63 4.36 13.62
N ALA A 43 4.32 3.35 13.07
CA ALA A 43 4.75 2.19 13.84
C ALA A 43 5.78 2.56 14.92
N ALA A 44 6.75 3.41 14.59
CA ALA A 44 7.75 3.90 15.54
C ALA A 44 7.10 4.68 16.70
N ILE A 45 6.16 5.59 16.40
CA ILE A 45 5.43 6.36 17.43
C ILE A 45 4.58 5.42 18.30
N ALA A 46 3.92 4.42 17.71
CA ALA A 46 3.16 3.44 18.47
C ALA A 46 4.07 2.67 19.44
N GLN A 47 5.27 2.29 19.00
CA GLN A 47 6.26 1.62 19.85
C GLN A 47 6.74 2.53 20.99
N GLU A 48 7.07 3.79 20.71
CA GLU A 48 7.47 4.76 21.74
C GLU A 48 6.38 4.94 22.81
N LEU A 49 5.10 5.02 22.40
CA LEU A 49 3.98 5.10 23.33
C LEU A 49 3.85 3.86 24.23
N ASN A 50 4.16 2.66 23.70
CA ASN A 50 4.20 1.44 24.52
C ASN A 50 5.34 1.49 25.55
N GLU A 51 6.52 1.96 25.15
CA GLU A 51 7.68 2.07 26.04
C GLU A 51 7.46 3.07 27.19
N LEU A 52 6.59 4.06 26.97
CA LEU A 52 6.17 5.04 27.98
C LEU A 52 4.98 4.59 28.84
N ASP A 53 4.54 3.32 28.72
CA ASP A 53 3.35 2.79 29.40
C ASP A 53 2.11 3.67 29.20
N TYR A 54 1.91 4.21 27.99
CA TYR A 54 0.78 5.08 27.69
C TYR A 54 -0.54 4.34 27.92
N TYR A 55 -1.47 4.98 28.63
CA TYR A 55 -2.69 4.35 29.14
C TYR A 55 -3.60 3.74 28.05
N ASP A 56 -3.56 4.30 26.83
CA ASP A 56 -4.36 3.84 25.69
C ASP A 56 -3.49 3.22 24.57
N SER A 57 -2.29 2.75 24.92
CA SER A 57 -1.42 1.98 24.02
C SER A 57 -2.14 0.84 23.28
N PRO A 58 -3.08 0.07 23.90
CA PRO A 58 -3.81 -0.98 23.20
C PRO A 58 -4.61 -0.48 21.98
N SER A 59 -5.26 0.69 22.10
CA SER A 59 -6.04 1.31 21.03
C SER A 59 -5.13 1.81 19.90
N VAL A 60 -4.01 2.45 20.27
CA VAL A 60 -2.98 2.91 19.32
C VAL A 60 -2.40 1.73 18.54
N ASN A 61 -2.04 0.64 19.23
CA ASN A 61 -1.50 -0.57 18.61
C ASN A 61 -2.50 -1.22 17.67
N ALA A 62 -3.78 -1.36 18.07
CA ALA A 62 -4.80 -1.94 17.21
C ALA A 62 -4.98 -1.12 15.92
N ARG A 63 -4.93 0.20 16.02
CA ARG A 63 -5.01 1.09 14.86
C ARG A 63 -3.75 1.03 13.98
N CYS A 64 -2.57 0.99 14.59
CA CYS A 64 -1.29 0.83 13.88
C CYS A 64 -1.26 -0.50 13.12
N GLN A 65 -1.62 -1.59 13.79
CA GLN A 65 -1.68 -2.92 13.19
C GLN A 65 -2.61 -2.94 11.98
N LYS A 66 -3.81 -2.35 12.09
CA LYS A 66 -4.73 -2.27 10.95
C LYS A 66 -4.15 -1.49 9.78
N ILE A 67 -3.40 -0.41 10.04
CA ILE A 67 -2.73 0.36 8.98
C ILE A 67 -1.65 -0.49 8.31
N CYS A 68 -0.83 -1.22 9.08
CA CYS A 68 0.18 -2.12 8.53
C CYS A 68 -0.44 -3.26 7.71
N GLU A 69 -1.51 -3.90 8.20
CA GLU A 69 -2.21 -4.96 7.46
C GLU A 69 -2.78 -4.46 6.14
N GLN A 70 -3.39 -3.27 6.14
CA GLN A 70 -3.87 -2.63 4.92
C GLN A 70 -2.74 -2.27 3.96
N TRP A 71 -1.59 -1.84 4.50
CA TRP A 71 -0.40 -1.56 3.73
C TRP A 71 0.16 -2.80 3.04
N ASP A 72 0.31 -3.89 3.78
CA ASP A 72 0.82 -5.17 3.25
C ASP A 72 -0.12 -5.75 2.19
N ALA A 73 -1.43 -5.66 2.42
CA ALA A 73 -2.43 -6.06 1.43
C ALA A 73 -2.32 -5.20 0.16
N LEU A 74 -2.14 -3.88 0.31
CA LEU A 74 -1.98 -2.96 -0.82
C LEU A 74 -0.69 -3.25 -1.60
N GLY A 75 0.42 -3.52 -0.92
CA GLY A 75 1.68 -3.92 -1.53
C GLY A 75 1.54 -5.23 -2.31
N SER A 76 0.88 -6.23 -1.73
CA SER A 76 0.62 -7.53 -2.38
C SER A 76 -0.22 -7.37 -3.66
N LEU A 77 -1.32 -6.59 -3.58
CA LEU A 77 -2.18 -6.30 -4.74
C LEU A 77 -1.44 -5.53 -5.84
N THR A 78 -0.53 -4.63 -5.45
CA THR A 78 0.30 -3.86 -6.38
C THR A 78 1.25 -4.78 -7.13
N GLN A 79 1.95 -5.65 -6.41
CA GLN A 79 2.86 -6.64 -6.99
C GLN A 79 2.13 -7.60 -7.94
N SER A 80 0.98 -8.14 -7.54
CA SER A 80 0.18 -9.01 -8.42
C SER A 80 -0.30 -8.29 -9.68
N ARG A 81 -0.58 -6.98 -9.61
CA ARG A 81 -0.95 -6.20 -10.79
C ARG A 81 0.25 -5.95 -11.70
N ARG A 82 1.45 -5.71 -11.16
CA ARG A 82 2.68 -5.60 -11.96
C ARG A 82 2.91 -6.86 -12.77
N GLU A 83 2.86 -8.03 -12.12
CA GLU A 83 3.03 -9.33 -12.77
C GLU A 83 1.99 -9.62 -13.87
N ALA A 84 0.77 -9.06 -13.74
CA ALA A 84 -0.27 -9.22 -14.75
C ALA A 84 -0.16 -8.22 -15.92
N LEU A 85 0.61 -7.14 -15.76
CA LEU A 85 0.85 -6.12 -16.79
C LEU A 85 2.15 -6.36 -17.58
N GLU A 86 3.08 -7.16 -17.03
CA GLU A 86 4.29 -7.66 -17.70
C GLU A 86 4.01 -8.83 -18.65
#